data_AF-A0A7C4SRV8-F1
#
_entry.id   AF-A0A7C4SRV8-F1
#
_cell.length_a   1.000
_cell.length_b   1.000
_cell.length_c   1.000
_cell.angle_alpha   90.00
_cell.angle_beta   90.00
_cell.angle_gamma   90.00
#
_symmetry.space_group_name_H-M   'P 1'
#
loop_
_entity.id
_entity.type
_entity.pdbx_description
1 polymer ?
#
loop_
_entity_poly.entity_id
_entity_poly.type
_entity_poly.pdbx_seq_one_letter_code
_entity_poly.pdbx_strand_id
1 'polypeptide(L)'
;MGVETYDTPTEKIKKTLSFVNQYIHYENDVNDIFLAPVETLAYRSGDCDDFSILVAAFFEAEGIDSAIGFFTNENGEYHAMVLVHLEELTGFSYHYFSDLTRLGLKEGKWIVIEPQKTIDYQSDAWTEQWTLLVAAPLDPS
;
A
#
# COMPACT_ATOMS: atom_id res chain seq x y z
N MET A 1 -11.57 12.06 4.98
CA MET A 1 -10.93 11.02 5.80
C MET A 1 -11.32 11.28 7.26
N GLY A 2 -12.03 10.35 7.90
CA GLY A 2 -12.53 10.48 9.28
C GLY A 2 -11.83 9.48 10.20
N VAL A 3 -10.49 9.49 10.18
CA VAL A 3 -9.65 8.65 11.03
C VAL A 3 -9.55 9.30 12.40
N GLU A 4 -9.84 8.51 13.42
CA GLU A 4 -9.87 8.92 14.81
C GLU A 4 -8.68 8.30 15.56
N THR A 5 -8.22 8.98 16.61
CA THR A 5 -7.06 8.52 17.40
C THR A 5 -7.27 7.17 18.08
N TYR A 6 -8.52 6.79 18.32
CA TYR A 6 -8.91 5.52 18.94
C TYR A 6 -9.25 4.42 17.93
N ASP A 7 -9.15 4.69 16.62
CA ASP A 7 -9.32 3.64 15.62
C ASP A 7 -8.19 2.61 15.72
N THR A 8 -8.53 1.34 15.55
CA THR A 8 -7.55 0.27 15.41
C THR A 8 -6.78 0.43 14.08
N PRO A 9 -5.56 -0.12 13.93
CA PRO A 9 -4.84 -0.07 12.66
C PRO A 9 -5.67 -0.56 11.47
N THR A 10 -6.49 -1.62 11.66
CA THR A 10 -7.39 -2.13 10.63
C THR A 10 -8.45 -1.11 10.21
N GLU A 11 -9.08 -0.40 11.16
CA GLU A 11 -10.08 0.62 10.83
C GLU A 11 -9.46 1.84 10.16
N LYS A 12 -8.25 2.23 10.56
CA LYS A 12 -7.47 3.28 9.89
C LYS A 12 -7.20 2.92 8.43
N ILE A 13 -6.64 1.74 8.18
CA ILE A 13 -6.39 1.20 6.83
C ILE A 13 -7.67 1.20 5.99
N LYS A 14 -8.76 0.67 6.53
CA LYS A 14 -10.07 0.63 5.86
C LYS A 14 -10.56 2.02 5.45
N LYS A 15 -10.50 3.00 6.35
CA LYS A 15 -10.94 4.38 6.09
C LYS A 15 -10.05 5.06 5.04
N THR A 16 -8.74 4.82 5.10
CA THR A 16 -7.77 5.36 4.14
C THR A 16 -7.97 4.77 2.75
N LEU A 17 -8.10 3.45 2.62
CA LEU A 17 -8.40 2.80 1.34
C LEU A 17 -9.75 3.24 0.77
N SER A 18 -10.77 3.37 1.62
CA SER A 18 -12.09 3.88 1.21
C SER A 18 -12.01 5.33 0.70
N PHE A 19 -11.19 6.16 1.34
CA PHE A 19 -10.96 7.54 0.91
C PHE A 19 -10.26 7.58 -0.46
N VAL A 20 -9.15 6.86 -0.61
CA VAL A 20 -8.38 6.88 -1.87
C VAL A 20 -9.21 6.33 -3.02
N ASN A 21 -9.90 5.20 -2.83
CA ASN A 21 -10.76 4.60 -3.85
C ASN A 21 -11.95 5.52 -4.24
N GLN A 22 -12.44 6.34 -3.31
CA GLN A 22 -13.54 7.27 -3.59
C GLN A 22 -13.09 8.54 -4.33
N TYR A 23 -11.88 9.04 -4.06
CA TYR A 23 -11.48 10.40 -4.45
C TYR A 23 -10.29 10.48 -5.41
N ILE A 24 -9.55 9.39 -5.64
CA ILE A 24 -8.41 9.34 -6.55
C ILE A 24 -8.73 8.40 -7.71
N HIS A 25 -8.53 8.86 -8.92
CA HIS A 25 -8.78 8.11 -10.15
C HIS A 25 -7.50 7.43 -10.64
N TYR A 26 -7.58 6.13 -10.89
CA TYR A 26 -6.46 5.43 -11.49
C TYR A 26 -6.32 5.80 -12.97
N GLU A 27 -5.16 6.31 -13.35
CA GLU A 27 -4.80 6.65 -14.72
C GLU A 27 -3.37 6.17 -14.95
N ASN A 28 -3.13 5.38 -16.01
CA ASN A 28 -1.78 4.98 -16.35
C ASN A 28 -0.96 6.21 -16.74
N ASP A 29 0.18 6.44 -16.08
CA ASP A 29 1.13 7.42 -16.57
C ASP A 29 1.87 6.87 -17.80
N VAL A 30 2.06 7.73 -18.79
CA VAL A 30 2.80 7.42 -20.01
C VAL A 30 4.28 7.79 -19.86
N ASN A 31 4.63 8.58 -18.83
CA ASN A 31 5.97 9.12 -18.61
C ASN A 31 6.68 8.59 -17.35
N ASP A 32 6.07 7.68 -16.60
CA ASP A 32 6.58 7.09 -15.34
C ASP A 32 7.10 8.16 -14.34
N ILE A 33 6.32 9.23 -14.13
CA ILE A 33 6.65 10.31 -13.20
C ILE A 33 6.03 10.00 -11.84
N PHE A 34 6.88 9.68 -10.86
CA PHE A 34 6.46 9.57 -9.46
C PHE A 34 5.93 10.91 -8.92
N LEU A 35 4.66 10.93 -8.51
CA LEU A 35 4.04 12.07 -7.85
C LEU A 35 4.24 12.02 -6.33
N ALA A 36 4.50 13.19 -5.75
CA ALA A 36 4.42 13.34 -4.30
C ALA A 36 2.96 13.21 -3.82
N PRO A 37 2.71 12.82 -2.54
CA PRO A 37 1.33 12.66 -2.02
C PRO A 37 0.43 13.89 -2.24
N VAL A 38 0.99 15.09 -2.12
CA VAL A 38 0.27 16.35 -2.35
C VAL A 38 -0.10 16.55 -3.83
N GLU A 39 0.73 16.08 -4.76
CA GLU A 39 0.47 16.15 -6.20
C GLU A 39 -0.63 15.16 -6.60
N THR A 40 -0.55 13.90 -6.13
CA THR A 40 -1.63 12.91 -6.32
C THR A 40 -2.97 13.41 -5.80
N LEU A 41 -2.98 14.07 -4.63
CA LEU A 41 -4.20 14.69 -4.09
C LEU A 41 -4.69 15.89 -4.91
N ALA A 42 -3.78 16.70 -5.45
CA ALA A 42 -4.11 17.87 -6.25
C ALA A 42 -4.69 17.48 -7.60
N TYR A 43 -4.09 16.49 -8.28
CA TYR A 43 -4.59 15.95 -9.54
C TYR A 43 -5.82 15.07 -9.36
N ARG A 44 -5.96 14.44 -8.19
CA ARG A 44 -6.95 13.38 -7.94
C ARG A 44 -6.81 12.23 -8.92
N SER A 45 -5.60 11.99 -9.41
CA SER A 45 -5.26 10.85 -10.23
C SER A 45 -3.81 10.45 -10.03
N GLY A 46 -3.49 9.23 -10.46
CA GLY A 46 -2.16 8.62 -10.44
C GLY A 46 -2.24 7.14 -10.82
N ASP A 47 -1.09 6.51 -10.97
CA ASP A 47 -0.98 5.08 -11.25
C ASP A 47 -0.61 4.26 -9.98
N CYS A 48 -0.03 3.07 -10.14
CA CYS A 48 0.18 2.14 -9.03
C CYS A 48 1.17 2.66 -7.97
N ASP A 49 2.23 3.34 -8.40
CA ASP A 49 3.24 3.89 -7.51
C ASP A 49 2.76 5.19 -6.86
N ASP A 50 2.06 6.05 -7.59
CA ASP A 50 1.43 7.25 -7.00
C ASP A 50 0.44 6.90 -5.87
N PHE A 51 -0.41 5.89 -6.11
CA PHE A 51 -1.32 5.37 -5.10
C PHE A 51 -0.56 4.79 -3.90
N SER A 52 0.50 4.02 -4.17
CA SER A 52 1.33 3.43 -3.11
C SER A 52 2.03 4.49 -2.27
N ILE A 53 2.60 5.52 -2.90
CA ILE A 53 3.25 6.65 -2.24
C ILE A 53 2.26 7.41 -1.37
N LEU A 54 1.08 7.73 -1.90
CA LEU A 54 0.03 8.44 -1.17
C LEU A 54 -0.47 7.64 0.04
N VAL A 55 -0.82 6.36 -0.17
CA VAL A 55 -1.37 5.51 0.89
C VAL A 55 -0.34 5.22 1.97
N ALA A 56 0.91 4.93 1.59
CA ALA A 56 1.96 4.69 2.57
C ALA A 56 2.26 5.96 3.39
N ALA A 57 2.24 7.15 2.77
CA ALA A 57 2.34 8.41 3.51
C ALA A 57 1.18 8.63 4.51
N PHE A 58 -0.05 8.22 4.16
CA PHE A 58 -1.17 8.25 5.11
C PHE A 58 -0.99 7.27 6.26
N PHE A 59 -0.53 6.04 5.99
CA PHE A 59 -0.25 5.06 7.02
C PHE A 59 0.82 5.54 8.01
N GLU A 60 1.93 6.11 7.53
CA GLU A 60 2.95 6.71 8.41
C GLU A 60 2.38 7.84 9.26
N ALA A 61 1.59 8.75 8.65
CA ALA A 61 0.95 9.84 9.39
C ALA A 61 -0.03 9.34 10.46
N GLU A 62 -0.55 8.12 10.30
CA GLU A 62 -1.45 7.43 11.21
C GLU A 62 -0.73 6.55 12.25
N GLY A 63 0.61 6.47 12.18
CA GLY A 63 1.47 5.67 13.05
C GLY A 63 1.51 4.18 12.68
N ILE A 64 1.24 3.83 11.42
CA ILE A 64 1.32 2.48 10.88
C ILE A 64 2.63 2.35 10.10
N ASP A 65 3.54 1.54 10.63
CA ASP A 65 4.85 1.25 10.03
C ASP A 65 4.68 0.59 8.66
N SER A 66 5.19 1.24 7.62
CA SER A 66 4.92 0.89 6.23
C SER A 66 6.13 1.03 5.31
N ALA A 67 6.05 0.34 4.18
CA ALA A 67 7.05 0.34 3.12
C ALA A 67 6.36 0.23 1.77
N ILE A 68 7.04 0.62 0.70
CA ILE A 68 6.56 0.43 -0.67
C ILE A 68 7.27 -0.79 -1.26
N GLY A 69 6.49 -1.75 -1.76
CA GLY A 69 6.99 -2.92 -2.46
C GLY A 69 6.78 -2.79 -3.96
N PHE A 70 7.79 -3.14 -4.74
CA PHE A 70 7.69 -3.30 -6.19
C PHE A 70 7.63 -4.79 -6.53
N PHE A 71 6.62 -5.17 -7.29
CA PHE A 71 6.28 -6.54 -7.60
C PHE A 71 6.33 -6.79 -9.11
N THR A 72 6.43 -8.06 -9.49
CA THR A 72 6.27 -8.52 -10.88
C THR A 72 5.45 -9.79 -10.95
N ASN A 73 4.87 -10.09 -12.12
CA ASN A 73 4.12 -11.33 -12.35
C ASN A 73 4.77 -12.18 -13.46
N GLU A 74 4.19 -13.35 -13.74
CA GLU A 74 4.70 -14.27 -14.77
C GLU A 74 4.66 -13.70 -16.20
N ASN A 75 3.88 -12.63 -16.42
CA ASN A 75 3.80 -11.93 -17.71
C ASN A 75 4.89 -10.85 -17.88
N GLY A 76 5.72 -10.62 -16.85
CA GLY A 76 6.75 -9.57 -16.86
C GLY A 76 6.19 -8.16 -16.65
N GLU A 77 4.97 -8.04 -16.14
CA GLU A 77 4.37 -6.77 -15.74
C GLU A 77 4.90 -6.36 -14.36
N TYR A 78 4.84 -5.07 -14.05
CA TYR A 78 5.26 -4.52 -12.76
C TYR A 78 4.08 -3.84 -12.07
N HIS A 79 4.11 -3.85 -10.74
CA HIS A 79 3.09 -3.21 -9.92
C HIS A 79 3.66 -2.78 -8.57
N ALA A 80 3.24 -1.63 -8.06
CA ALA A 80 3.60 -1.16 -6.73
C ALA A 80 2.44 -1.37 -5.74
N MET A 81 2.75 -1.88 -4.56
CA MET A 81 1.81 -2.03 -3.44
C MET A 81 2.45 -1.58 -2.14
N VAL A 82 1.62 -1.34 -1.12
CA VAL A 82 2.09 -0.97 0.21
C VAL A 82 2.26 -2.22 1.06
N LEU A 83 3.34 -2.28 1.82
CA LEU A 83 3.60 -3.28 2.84
C LEU A 83 3.37 -2.63 4.20
N VAL A 84 2.56 -3.22 5.07
CA VAL A 84 2.31 -2.73 6.44
C VAL A 84 2.79 -3.75 7.47
N HIS A 85 3.56 -3.28 8.45
CA HIS A 85 4.13 -4.12 9.50
C HIS A 85 3.11 -4.29 10.63
N LEU A 86 2.30 -5.35 10.54
CA LEU A 86 1.18 -5.63 11.43
C LEU A 86 0.98 -7.13 11.62
N GLU A 87 0.55 -7.52 12.82
CA GLU A 87 0.24 -8.93 13.13
C GLU A 87 -1.00 -9.44 12.39
N GLU A 88 -2.00 -8.59 12.19
CA GLU A 88 -3.22 -8.96 11.46
C GLU A 88 -4.02 -7.75 10.93
N LEU A 89 -4.88 -8.01 9.92
CA LEU A 89 -6.04 -7.18 9.60
C LEU A 89 -7.30 -7.86 10.13
N THR A 90 -7.74 -7.48 11.33
CA THR A 90 -8.84 -8.15 12.04
C THR A 90 -10.12 -8.18 11.19
N GLY A 91 -10.62 -9.38 10.89
CA GLY A 91 -11.88 -9.57 10.17
C GLY A 91 -11.77 -9.53 8.65
N PHE A 92 -10.56 -9.41 8.10
CA PHE A 92 -10.30 -9.38 6.66
C PHE A 92 -9.29 -10.44 6.25
N SER A 93 -9.39 -10.90 5.00
CA SER A 93 -8.39 -11.79 4.38
C SER A 93 -7.32 -10.95 3.68
N TYR A 94 -6.06 -11.41 3.75
CA TYR A 94 -4.91 -10.67 3.22
C TYR A 94 -3.72 -11.60 2.90
N HIS A 95 -2.83 -11.11 2.05
CA HIS A 95 -1.51 -11.71 1.83
C HIS A 95 -0.47 -11.08 2.73
N TYR A 96 0.56 -11.84 3.09
CA TYR A 96 1.65 -11.35 3.91
C TYR A 96 2.96 -12.08 3.65
N PHE A 97 4.07 -11.42 3.99
CA PHE A 97 5.39 -12.01 4.14
C PHE A 97 5.70 -12.14 5.63
N SER A 98 6.23 -13.27 6.05
CA SER A 98 6.58 -13.51 7.47
C SER A 98 7.89 -12.85 7.90
N ASP A 99 8.74 -12.49 6.93
CA ASP A 99 10.05 -11.88 7.15
C ASP A 99 10.54 -11.20 5.86
N LEU A 100 10.89 -9.92 5.95
CA LEU A 100 11.48 -9.13 4.86
C LEU A 100 12.81 -8.46 5.29
N THR A 101 13.46 -8.95 6.34
CA THR A 101 14.74 -8.40 6.85
C THR A 101 15.87 -8.42 5.82
N ARG A 102 15.84 -9.37 4.87
CA ARG A 102 16.78 -9.40 3.73
C ARG A 102 16.66 -8.20 2.80
N LEU A 103 15.53 -7.52 2.82
CA LEU A 103 15.25 -6.29 2.06
C LEU A 103 15.44 -5.04 2.93
N GLY A 104 15.98 -5.17 4.15
CA GLY A 104 16.22 -4.05 5.07
C GLY A 104 15.01 -3.62 5.89
N LEU A 105 13.89 -4.35 5.84
CA LEU A 105 12.71 -4.09 6.67
C LEU A 105 12.86 -4.72 8.07
N LYS A 106 12.06 -4.25 9.04
CA LYS A 106 12.03 -4.81 10.40
C LYS A 106 11.56 -6.26 10.37
N GLU A 107 12.06 -7.07 11.32
CA GLU A 107 11.56 -8.43 11.54
C GLU A 107 10.09 -8.40 11.94
N GLY A 108 9.30 -9.31 11.37
CA GLY A 108 7.88 -9.45 11.67
C GLY A 108 7.05 -9.64 10.42
N LYS A 109 5.73 -9.64 10.61
CA LYS A 109 4.76 -9.85 9.54
C LYS A 109 4.52 -8.57 8.75
N TRP A 110 4.71 -8.64 7.44
CA TRP A 110 4.42 -7.56 6.50
C TRP A 110 3.23 -7.92 5.63
N ILE A 111 2.10 -7.27 5.87
CA ILE A 111 0.85 -7.48 5.13
C ILE A 111 0.89 -6.66 3.85
N VAL A 112 0.50 -7.28 2.73
CA VAL A 112 0.41 -6.62 1.42
C VAL A 112 -0.92 -5.89 1.32
N ILE A 113 -0.88 -4.60 1.01
CA ILE A 113 -2.03 -3.73 0.81
C ILE A 113 -2.01 -3.21 -0.64
N GLU A 114 -3.01 -3.59 -1.41
CA GLU A 114 -3.33 -3.04 -2.72
C GLU A 114 -4.10 -1.71 -2.54
N PRO A 115 -3.43 -0.54 -2.76
CA PRO A 115 -4.00 0.77 -2.47
C PRO A 115 -5.20 1.15 -3.35
N GLN A 116 -5.35 0.55 -4.52
CA GLN A 116 -6.45 0.81 -5.44
C GLN A 116 -7.72 0.03 -5.07
N LYS A 117 -7.66 -0.89 -4.11
CA LYS A 117 -8.80 -1.69 -3.66
C LYS A 117 -9.24 -1.30 -2.25
N THR A 118 -10.52 -1.52 -1.95
CA THR A 118 -10.99 -1.45 -0.56
C THR A 118 -10.44 -2.64 0.24
N ILE A 119 -10.53 -2.55 1.57
CA ILE A 119 -9.97 -3.57 2.48
C ILE A 119 -10.60 -4.97 2.27
N ASP A 120 -11.82 -5.06 1.74
CA ASP A 120 -12.52 -6.32 1.48
C ASP A 120 -11.88 -7.16 0.34
N TYR A 121 -11.00 -6.56 -0.47
CA TYR A 121 -10.41 -7.18 -1.66
C TYR A 121 -8.89 -7.30 -1.60
N GLN A 122 -8.33 -7.43 -0.40
CA GLN A 122 -6.88 -7.50 -0.17
C GLN A 122 -6.29 -8.93 -0.33
N SER A 123 -7.13 -9.91 -0.71
CA SER A 123 -6.71 -11.30 -0.93
C SER A 123 -7.40 -11.97 -2.13
N ASP A 124 -7.62 -11.23 -3.21
CA ASP A 124 -8.16 -11.83 -4.43
C ASP A 124 -7.04 -12.39 -5.33
N ALA A 125 -7.44 -13.16 -6.34
CA ALA A 125 -6.52 -13.79 -7.28
C ALA A 125 -5.62 -12.79 -8.02
N TRP A 126 -6.07 -11.53 -8.15
CA TRP A 126 -5.25 -10.49 -8.78
C TRP A 126 -4.13 -10.02 -7.85
N THR A 127 -4.32 -10.04 -6.52
CA THR A 127 -3.24 -9.72 -5.58
C THR A 127 -2.25 -10.88 -5.45
N GLU A 128 -2.71 -12.13 -5.62
CA GLU A 128 -1.90 -13.36 -5.48
C GLU A 128 -0.85 -13.58 -6.58
N GLN A 129 -1.06 -13.05 -7.79
CA GLN A 129 -0.16 -13.28 -8.93
C GLN A 129 1.18 -12.52 -8.84
N TRP A 130 1.32 -11.61 -7.86
CA TRP A 130 2.46 -10.69 -7.76
C TRP A 130 3.56 -11.26 -6.85
N THR A 131 4.79 -11.24 -7.34
CA THR A 131 6.00 -11.63 -6.60
C THR A 131 6.82 -10.39 -6.26
N LEU A 132 7.13 -10.20 -4.97
CA LEU A 132 7.92 -9.07 -4.48
C LEU A 132 9.36 -9.14 -5.02
N LEU A 133 9.83 -8.06 -5.63
CA LEU A 133 11.21 -7.91 -6.12
C LEU A 133 12.08 -7.12 -5.15
N VAL A 134 11.57 -5.98 -4.69
CA VAL A 134 12.28 -5.06 -3.80
C VAL A 134 11.27 -4.30 -2.94
N ALA A 135 11.69 -3.90 -1.74
CA ALA A 135 10.93 -3.03 -0.86
C ALA A 135 11.78 -1.85 -0.41
N ALA A 136 11.14 -0.69 -0.23
CA ALA A 136 11.77 0.53 0.27
C ALA A 136 11.06 0.99 1.56
N PRO A 137 11.77 1.09 2.70
CA PRO A 137 11.20 1.69 3.91
C PRO A 137 10.98 3.19 3.71
N LEU A 138 10.02 3.76 4.43
CA LEU A 138 9.75 5.21 4.38
C LEU A 138 10.63 6.04 5.32
N ASP A 139 11.17 5.42 6.37
CA ASP A 139 12.19 6.03 7.21
C ASP A 139 13.59 5.77 6.62
N PRO A 140 14.40 6.82 6.36
CA PRO A 140 15.81 6.63 6.05
C PRO A 140 16.53 6.13 7.31
N SER A 141 17.10 4.93 7.22
CA SER A 141 17.97 4.31 8.25
C SER A 141 19.12 5.22 8.69
#